data_AF-A0A2G2X4Z5-F1
#
_entry.id   AF-A0A2G2X4Z5-F1
#
_cell.length_a   1.000
_cell.length_b   1.000
_cell.length_c   1.000
_cell.angle_alpha   90.00
_cell.angle_beta   90.00
_cell.angle_gamma   90.00
#
_symmetry.space_group_name_H-M   'P 1'
#
loop_
_entity.id
_entity.type
_entity.pdbx_description
1 polymer ?
#
loop_
_entity_poly.entity_id
_entity_poly.type
_entity_poly.pdbx_seq_one_letter_code
_entity_poly.pdbx_strand_id
1 'polypeptide(L)'
;MDRFRDDEHREIDKPKSSMMLNRSMTLHNAANPIEFPEKPVYFYPSPPSIKRNGSVKKLHTSPSGSMGTSFKGTVKKLCSLFESRKPSNLQPQSPTKPAKSFNSDSRVSSFSDLGFTLPGTKDSVVIYFTSLRGIRRTFEDCYTARMILKSYQVKIDERDISMDSAFKKELQNVLDQKNVNLPQVFIKGKYIGGSEVIKQLNEMGELSKLLRGLPLRPPGYMCEGCGDMRFLPCSHCDGSRKYFDEDEGQLRRCPDCNENGLVRCPLCCS
;
A
#
# COMPACT_ATOMS: atom_id res chain seq x y z
N MET A 1 45.17 -45.45 26.11
CA MET A 1 44.88 -46.65 26.90
C MET A 1 43.86 -46.28 27.96
N ASP A 2 42.80 -47.04 28.29
CA ASP A 2 42.07 -48.13 27.62
C ASP A 2 40.65 -48.16 28.27
N ARG A 3 39.54 -48.49 27.58
CA ARG A 3 38.82 -49.80 27.62
C ARG A 3 38.69 -50.43 29.04
N PHE A 4 37.55 -50.94 29.52
CA PHE A 4 36.27 -51.40 28.93
C PHE A 4 35.13 -51.37 30.02
N ARG A 5 33.82 -51.25 29.75
CA ARG A 5 32.78 -52.25 29.32
C ARG A 5 32.47 -53.39 30.31
N ASP A 6 31.26 -53.97 30.36
CA ASP A 6 29.91 -53.56 29.84
C ASP A 6 29.00 -53.29 31.09
N ASP A 7 27.87 -53.89 31.48
CA ASP A 7 26.80 -54.75 30.89
C ASP A 7 25.55 -54.62 31.82
N GLU A 8 24.41 -54.05 31.40
CA GLU A 8 23.17 -54.69 30.88
C GLU A 8 22.23 -55.39 31.89
N HIS A 9 20.93 -54.99 31.88
CA HIS A 9 19.68 -55.81 31.84
C HIS A 9 18.45 -54.95 32.28
N ARG A 10 17.20 -55.19 31.86
CA ARG A 10 16.52 -55.40 30.56
C ARG A 10 15.10 -55.96 30.85
N GLU A 11 14.05 -55.22 30.51
CA GLU A 11 12.71 -55.67 30.07
C GLU A 11 12.03 -54.41 29.49
N ILE A 12 11.52 -54.30 28.24
CA ILE A 12 10.62 -55.15 27.44
C ILE A 12 9.21 -55.11 28.06
N ASP A 13 8.20 -54.50 27.42
CA ASP A 13 7.61 -55.00 26.14
C ASP A 13 7.15 -53.93 25.11
N LYS A 14 6.45 -54.38 24.06
CA LYS A 14 6.16 -53.77 22.73
C LYS A 14 4.67 -54.01 22.34
N PRO A 15 4.19 -53.81 21.07
CA PRO A 15 4.49 -52.84 20.00
C PRO A 15 3.22 -52.18 19.35
N LYS A 16 3.43 -51.23 18.41
CA LYS A 16 2.74 -51.04 17.09
C LYS A 16 3.35 -49.77 16.43
N SER A 17 4.13 -49.82 15.34
CA SER A 17 3.78 -50.06 13.92
C SER A 17 2.85 -48.98 13.33
N SER A 18 3.11 -48.30 12.20
CA SER A 18 4.12 -48.42 11.11
C SER A 18 4.75 -47.03 10.78
N MET A 19 5.93 -46.84 10.17
CA MET A 19 6.37 -47.11 8.77
C MET A 19 5.37 -46.62 7.69
N MET A 20 5.75 -45.95 6.59
CA MET A 20 7.06 -45.80 5.91
C MET A 20 7.44 -44.35 5.52
N LEU A 21 8.72 -44.15 5.22
CA LEU A 21 9.26 -42.99 4.48
C LEU A 21 8.90 -43.05 2.98
N ASN A 22 8.94 -41.90 2.30
CA ASN A 22 9.06 -41.88 0.83
C ASN A 22 10.00 -40.73 0.41
N ARG A 23 11.09 -41.06 -0.29
CA ARG A 23 12.13 -40.12 -0.75
C ARG A 23 12.61 -40.58 -2.13
N SER A 24 12.23 -39.85 -3.17
CA SER A 24 12.63 -40.11 -4.56
C SER A 24 13.29 -38.88 -5.18
N MET A 25 14.23 -39.10 -6.10
CA MET A 25 15.07 -38.08 -6.73
C MET A 25 15.15 -38.32 -8.25
N THR A 26 16.02 -37.58 -8.96
CA THR A 26 16.27 -37.58 -10.43
C THR A 26 15.24 -36.78 -11.25
N LEU A 27 15.60 -36.08 -12.34
CA LEU A 27 16.93 -35.83 -12.95
C LEU A 27 16.94 -34.45 -13.68
N HIS A 28 18.10 -33.95 -14.08
CA HIS A 28 18.25 -32.72 -14.87
C HIS A 28 18.02 -32.97 -16.37
N ASN A 29 17.59 -31.94 -17.13
CA ASN A 29 18.34 -31.55 -18.34
C ASN A 29 17.98 -30.18 -18.95
N ALA A 30 18.95 -29.67 -19.73
CA ALA A 30 18.88 -28.66 -20.80
C ALA A 30 18.29 -27.26 -20.52
N ALA A 31 19.00 -26.24 -21.01
CA ALA A 31 18.54 -24.86 -21.13
C ALA A 31 18.24 -24.51 -22.59
N ASN A 32 17.38 -23.52 -22.81
CA ASN A 32 17.35 -22.69 -24.01
C ASN A 32 16.82 -21.29 -23.63
N PRO A 33 17.31 -20.20 -24.27
CA PRO A 33 16.85 -18.85 -23.98
C PRO A 33 15.46 -18.61 -24.57
N ILE A 34 14.55 -18.03 -23.79
CA ILE A 34 13.22 -17.59 -24.25
C ILE A 34 13.12 -16.07 -24.09
N GLU A 35 12.48 -15.45 -25.08
CA GLU A 35 12.39 -14.01 -25.32
C GLU A 35 11.63 -13.24 -24.22
N PHE A 36 11.68 -11.91 -24.29
CA PHE A 36 10.83 -11.03 -23.50
C PHE A 36 9.34 -11.38 -23.69
N PRO A 37 8.61 -11.81 -22.65
CA PRO A 37 7.17 -12.02 -22.78
C PRO A 37 6.46 -10.67 -22.92
N GLU A 38 5.53 -10.59 -23.86
CA GLU A 38 4.62 -9.45 -23.97
C GLU A 38 3.72 -9.32 -22.73
N LYS A 39 3.15 -8.12 -22.53
CA LYS A 39 2.45 -7.71 -21.31
C LYS A 39 1.39 -8.72 -20.84
N PRO A 40 1.49 -9.30 -19.64
CA PRO A 40 0.35 -9.97 -19.01
C PRO A 40 -0.74 -8.93 -18.70
N VAL A 41 -1.95 -9.13 -19.22
CA VAL A 41 -3.10 -8.28 -18.91
C VAL A 41 -3.64 -8.66 -17.54
N TYR A 42 -3.05 -8.09 -16.50
CA TYR A 42 -3.54 -8.25 -15.12
C TYR A 42 -4.90 -7.57 -14.95
N PHE A 43 -5.96 -8.38 -14.84
CA PHE A 43 -7.27 -7.90 -14.40
C PHE A 43 -7.18 -7.39 -12.96
N TYR A 44 -7.42 -6.10 -12.76
CA TYR A 44 -7.65 -5.54 -11.43
C TYR A 44 -8.88 -6.21 -10.80
N PRO A 45 -8.80 -6.77 -9.58
CA PRO A 45 -9.95 -7.29 -8.88
C PRO A 45 -10.94 -6.15 -8.56
N SER A 46 -12.05 -6.10 -9.30
CA SER A 46 -13.15 -5.18 -9.03
C SER A 46 -13.63 -5.35 -7.57
N PRO A 47 -13.87 -4.27 -6.81
CA PRO A 47 -14.39 -4.39 -5.45
C PRO A 47 -15.75 -5.12 -5.47
N PRO A 48 -16.01 -6.06 -4.54
CA PRO A 48 -17.14 -6.96 -4.61
C PRO A 48 -18.47 -6.20 -4.56
N SER A 49 -19.30 -6.39 -5.59
CA SER A 49 -20.61 -5.76 -5.70
C SER A 49 -21.62 -6.41 -4.76
N ILE A 50 -21.89 -5.74 -3.63
CA ILE A 50 -22.86 -6.21 -2.63
C ILE A 50 -24.28 -6.18 -3.22
N LYS A 51 -24.71 -7.30 -3.80
CA LYS A 51 -26.10 -7.54 -4.19
C LYS A 51 -26.98 -7.62 -2.94
N ARG A 52 -27.73 -6.56 -2.65
CA ARG A 52 -28.74 -6.54 -1.57
C ARG A 52 -29.98 -7.37 -1.95
N ASN A 53 -29.84 -8.69 -1.92
CA ASN A 53 -30.99 -9.61 -1.95
C ASN A 53 -31.53 -9.77 -0.51
N GLY A 54 -32.32 -8.80 -0.05
CA GLY A 54 -32.92 -8.80 1.29
C GLY A 54 -34.41 -8.45 1.23
N SER A 55 -35.27 -9.46 1.16
CA SER A 55 -36.73 -9.27 1.18
C SER A 55 -37.19 -8.96 2.60
N VAL A 56 -37.60 -7.71 2.84
CA VAL A 56 -38.17 -7.30 4.14
C VAL A 56 -39.58 -7.84 4.31
N LYS A 57 -39.70 -9.01 4.96
CA LYS A 57 -41.00 -9.54 5.40
C LYS A 57 -41.59 -8.63 6.48
N LYS A 58 -42.80 -8.14 6.18
CA LYS A 58 -43.62 -7.27 7.02
C LYS A 58 -44.04 -8.02 8.30
N LEU A 59 -43.57 -7.57 9.46
CA LEU A 59 -44.11 -7.98 10.77
C LEU A 59 -45.07 -6.91 11.28
N HIS A 60 -46.12 -7.36 11.98
CA HIS A 60 -47.24 -6.53 12.40
C HIS A 60 -47.10 -6.09 13.87
N THR A 61 -47.44 -4.84 14.16
CA THR A 61 -47.43 -4.27 15.51
C THR A 61 -48.77 -4.49 16.22
N SER A 62 -48.72 -4.88 17.49
CA SER A 62 -49.78 -4.61 18.48
C SER A 62 -49.12 -4.11 19.79
N PRO A 63 -49.80 -3.29 20.63
CA PRO A 63 -49.12 -2.40 21.57
C PRO A 63 -49.14 -2.87 23.04
N SER A 64 -48.22 -2.32 23.85
CA SER A 64 -48.25 -2.36 25.33
C SER A 64 -47.28 -1.34 25.94
N GLY A 65 -47.68 -0.67 27.02
CA GLY A 65 -46.75 -0.18 28.05
C GLY A 65 -46.14 1.23 27.93
N SER A 66 -46.68 2.16 28.74
CA SER A 66 -46.06 3.40 29.29
C SER A 66 -44.52 3.44 29.32
N MET A 67 -43.81 4.53 29.06
CA MET A 67 -43.92 5.84 29.74
C MET A 67 -43.13 6.93 28.98
N GLY A 68 -43.56 8.19 29.06
CA GLY A 68 -42.93 9.30 28.31
C GLY A 68 -42.08 10.27 29.14
N THR A 69 -41.17 10.97 28.46
CA THR A 69 -40.72 12.34 28.81
C THR A 69 -40.39 13.11 27.53
N SER A 70 -40.51 14.43 27.56
CA SER A 70 -40.52 15.28 26.36
C SER A 70 -39.21 16.05 26.15
N PHE A 71 -38.57 15.86 24.99
CA PHE A 71 -37.59 16.80 24.45
C PHE A 71 -37.86 17.13 22.97
N LYS A 72 -38.52 18.26 22.71
CA LYS A 72 -38.68 18.84 21.36
C LYS A 72 -37.40 19.56 20.92
N GLY A 73 -36.45 18.83 20.33
CA GLY A 73 -35.25 19.39 19.70
C GLY A 73 -35.47 19.74 18.22
N THR A 74 -35.55 21.02 17.88
CA THR A 74 -35.91 21.46 16.51
C THR A 74 -34.71 21.54 15.56
N VAL A 75 -34.37 20.43 14.89
CA VAL A 75 -33.28 20.41 13.88
C VAL A 75 -33.74 21.04 12.56
N LYS A 76 -33.58 22.36 12.42
CA LYS A 76 -33.77 23.05 11.13
C LYS A 76 -32.45 23.16 10.35
N LYS A 77 -32.50 22.68 9.09
CA LYS A 77 -31.77 23.23 7.92
C LYS A 77 -30.22 23.14 7.93
N LEU A 78 -29.68 21.99 7.52
CA LEU A 78 -28.32 21.85 6.96
C LEU A 78 -28.28 20.97 5.69
N CYS A 79 -29.04 21.38 4.66
CA CYS A 79 -28.94 20.83 3.30
C CYS A 79 -29.04 21.96 2.26
N SER A 80 -27.93 22.66 1.97
CA SER A 80 -27.87 23.68 0.90
C SER A 80 -26.43 24.00 0.43
N LEU A 81 -25.54 23.01 0.39
CA LEU A 81 -24.13 23.18 -0.05
C LEU A 81 -23.69 22.17 -1.13
N PHE A 82 -24.63 21.43 -1.73
CA PHE A 82 -24.35 20.46 -2.80
C PHE A 82 -25.28 20.59 -4.02
N GLU A 83 -25.82 21.80 -4.26
CA GLU A 83 -26.49 22.15 -5.52
C GLU A 83 -25.57 23.00 -6.40
N SER A 84 -24.71 22.34 -7.18
CA SER A 84 -24.05 22.97 -8.32
C SER A 84 -25.02 23.09 -9.49
N ARG A 85 -25.11 24.28 -10.11
CA ARG A 85 -26.04 24.58 -11.20
C ARG A 85 -25.89 23.60 -12.38
N LYS A 86 -27.03 23.09 -12.89
CA LYS A 86 -27.15 22.59 -14.26
C LYS A 86 -27.18 23.78 -15.24
N PRO A 87 -26.43 23.73 -16.36
CA PRO A 87 -26.85 24.28 -17.64
C PRO A 87 -27.83 23.31 -18.32
N SER A 88 -28.70 23.81 -19.20
CA SER A 88 -29.73 23.03 -19.90
C SER A 88 -29.57 23.06 -21.43
N ASN A 89 -29.76 21.90 -22.07
CA ASN A 89 -30.09 21.67 -23.48
C ASN A 89 -29.52 22.61 -24.57
N LEU A 90 -28.66 22.05 -25.42
CA LEU A 90 -28.86 22.06 -26.88
C LEU A 90 -28.63 20.64 -27.42
N GLN A 91 -29.27 20.30 -28.54
CA GLN A 91 -29.31 18.95 -29.15
C GLN A 91 -28.80 19.00 -30.62
N PRO A 92 -28.70 17.89 -31.39
CA PRO A 92 -27.43 17.53 -32.01
C PRO A 92 -27.42 17.59 -33.54
N GLN A 93 -26.23 17.81 -34.13
CA GLN A 93 -25.96 17.53 -35.55
C GLN A 93 -24.54 16.99 -35.78
N SER A 94 -24.40 16.21 -36.84
CA SER A 94 -23.17 15.70 -37.47
C SER A 94 -23.40 15.76 -39.00
N PRO A 95 -22.42 15.47 -39.90
CA PRO A 95 -21.05 15.00 -39.68
C PRO A 95 -19.96 15.76 -40.49
N THR A 96 -18.67 15.43 -40.27
CA THR A 96 -17.63 15.13 -41.31
C THR A 96 -16.22 15.03 -40.70
N LYS A 97 -15.27 14.42 -41.42
CA LYS A 97 -13.81 14.46 -41.16
C LYS A 97 -13.15 15.39 -42.21
N PRO A 98 -11.92 15.89 -41.99
CA PRO A 98 -10.72 15.09 -42.29
C PRO A 98 -9.64 15.14 -41.18
N ALA A 99 -8.62 14.30 -41.31
CA ALA A 99 -7.54 14.18 -40.33
C ALA A 99 -6.52 15.32 -40.40
N LYS A 100 -5.94 15.68 -39.24
CA LYS A 100 -4.63 16.31 -39.13
C LYS A 100 -3.84 15.62 -38.02
N SER A 101 -2.55 15.40 -38.26
CA SER A 101 -1.62 14.76 -37.32
C SER A 101 -1.36 15.67 -36.11
N PHE A 102 -1.62 15.17 -34.91
CA PHE A 102 -1.16 15.80 -33.68
C PHE A 102 0.18 15.18 -33.26
N ASN A 103 1.27 15.94 -33.41
CA ASN A 103 2.58 15.56 -32.89
C ASN A 103 2.50 15.33 -31.36
N SER A 104 3.08 14.23 -30.90
CA SER A 104 3.00 13.77 -29.50
C SER A 104 4.05 14.38 -28.56
N ASP A 105 5.15 14.92 -29.10
CA ASP A 105 6.38 15.16 -28.32
C ASP A 105 6.39 16.37 -27.37
N SER A 106 5.35 17.23 -27.38
CA SER A 106 5.38 18.49 -26.62
C SER A 106 4.77 18.43 -25.22
N ARG A 107 4.08 17.35 -24.82
CA ARG A 107 3.28 17.30 -23.58
C ARG A 107 3.87 16.52 -22.42
N VAL A 108 4.93 15.74 -22.62
CA VAL A 108 5.63 15.04 -21.52
C VAL A 108 6.64 15.95 -20.81
N SER A 109 7.25 16.90 -21.54
CA SER A 109 8.29 17.81 -21.05
C SER A 109 7.85 18.62 -19.82
N SER A 110 6.65 19.20 -19.88
CA SER A 110 6.16 20.21 -18.93
C SER A 110 5.95 19.73 -17.49
N PHE A 111 6.02 18.42 -17.23
CA PHE A 111 5.90 17.85 -15.88
C PHE A 111 7.26 17.76 -15.15
N SER A 112 8.38 17.89 -15.86
CA SER A 112 9.74 17.70 -15.29
C SER A 112 10.37 18.98 -14.71
N ASP A 113 9.83 20.15 -15.02
CA ASP A 113 10.46 21.46 -14.71
C ASP A 113 10.17 21.94 -13.28
N LEU A 114 9.24 21.31 -12.56
CA LEU A 114 9.10 21.46 -11.12
C LEU A 114 10.22 20.65 -10.42
N GLY A 115 11.40 21.28 -10.29
CA GLY A 115 12.67 20.66 -9.84
C GLY A 115 12.73 20.09 -8.41
N PHE A 116 11.59 19.80 -7.79
CA PHE A 116 11.47 19.14 -6.49
C PHE A 116 12.22 17.80 -6.51
N THR A 117 13.34 17.77 -5.79
CA THR A 117 14.27 16.63 -5.76
C THR A 117 14.38 16.09 -4.33
N LEU A 118 13.98 14.84 -4.14
CA LEU A 118 14.01 14.15 -2.85
C LEU A 118 15.43 13.59 -2.59
N PRO A 119 16.20 14.13 -1.62
CA PRO A 119 17.59 13.73 -1.39
C PRO A 119 17.71 12.25 -1.01
N GLY A 120 18.86 11.64 -1.35
CA GLY A 120 19.17 10.24 -1.00
C GLY A 120 18.40 9.16 -1.78
N THR A 121 17.43 9.49 -2.64
CA THR A 121 16.50 8.52 -3.25
C THR A 121 16.75 8.29 -4.75
N LYS A 122 18.01 8.38 -5.19
CA LYS A 122 18.42 8.28 -6.61
C LYS A 122 18.16 6.91 -7.24
N ASP A 123 18.15 5.84 -6.45
CA ASP A 123 18.09 4.46 -6.94
C ASP A 123 16.82 3.71 -6.49
N SER A 124 15.74 4.45 -6.22
CA SER A 124 14.44 3.90 -5.80
C SER A 124 13.24 4.64 -6.41
N VAL A 125 12.07 4.01 -6.30
CA VAL A 125 10.78 4.71 -6.32
C VAL A 125 10.39 5.06 -4.90
N VAL A 126 9.88 6.26 -4.65
CA VAL A 126 9.26 6.64 -3.38
C VAL A 126 7.80 6.97 -3.63
N ILE A 127 6.89 6.38 -2.86
CA ILE A 127 5.48 6.73 -2.86
C ILE A 127 5.04 7.18 -1.47
N TYR A 128 4.59 8.43 -1.38
CA TYR A 128 3.86 8.95 -0.23
C TYR A 128 2.37 8.67 -0.41
N PHE A 129 1.76 8.01 0.57
CA PHE A 129 0.35 7.62 0.52
C PHE A 129 -0.26 7.60 1.94
N THR A 130 -1.52 7.18 2.05
CA THR A 130 -2.15 6.81 3.31
C THR A 130 -2.89 5.48 3.17
N SER A 131 -2.80 4.61 4.17
CA SER A 131 -3.63 3.41 4.29
C SER A 131 -5.03 3.70 4.86
N LEU A 132 -5.26 4.89 5.43
CA LEU A 132 -6.54 5.25 6.05
C LEU A 132 -7.66 5.36 5.01
N ARG A 133 -8.79 4.73 5.32
CA ARG A 133 -9.97 4.65 4.42
C ARG A 133 -10.99 5.77 4.64
N GLY A 134 -10.63 6.82 5.37
CA GLY A 134 -11.54 7.91 5.75
C GLY A 134 -12.07 8.72 4.57
N ILE A 135 -11.24 8.96 3.55
CA ILE A 135 -11.64 9.60 2.29
C ILE A 135 -11.51 8.56 1.17
N ARG A 136 -12.65 8.03 0.70
CA ARG A 136 -12.69 6.91 -0.27
C ARG A 136 -11.86 7.18 -1.52
N ARG A 137 -12.05 8.33 -2.17
CA ARG A 137 -11.29 8.74 -3.38
C ARG A 137 -9.78 8.70 -3.13
N THR A 138 -9.31 9.33 -2.06
CA THR A 138 -7.88 9.37 -1.71
C THR A 138 -7.32 7.98 -1.43
N PHE A 139 -8.09 7.11 -0.76
CA PHE A 139 -7.70 5.71 -0.55
C PHE A 139 -7.64 4.92 -1.86
N GLU A 140 -8.65 5.08 -2.74
CA GLU A 140 -8.73 4.43 -4.06
C GLU A 140 -7.56 4.87 -4.97
N ASP A 141 -7.23 6.16 -4.99
CA ASP A 141 -6.08 6.71 -5.72
C ASP A 141 -4.73 6.24 -5.12
N CYS A 142 -4.59 6.25 -3.78
CA CYS A 142 -3.40 5.72 -3.10
C CYS A 142 -3.19 4.23 -3.39
N TYR A 143 -4.26 3.44 -3.34
CA TYR A 143 -4.24 2.01 -3.64
C TYR A 143 -3.85 1.78 -5.11
N THR A 144 -4.49 2.48 -6.05
CA THR A 144 -4.28 2.30 -7.49
C THR A 144 -2.83 2.60 -7.89
N ALA A 145 -2.29 3.76 -7.51
CA ALA A 145 -0.90 4.12 -7.83
C ALA A 145 0.11 3.12 -7.23
N ARG A 146 -0.12 2.69 -5.99
CA ARG A 146 0.74 1.71 -5.29
C ARG A 146 0.71 0.33 -5.94
N MET A 147 -0.46 -0.13 -6.41
CA MET A 147 -0.59 -1.39 -7.15
C MET A 147 0.05 -1.30 -8.55
N ILE A 148 -0.11 -0.19 -9.27
CA ILE A 148 0.59 0.08 -10.54
C ILE A 148 2.09 -0.05 -10.34
N LEU A 149 2.67 0.68 -9.39
CA LEU A 149 4.12 0.65 -9.14
C LEU A 149 4.61 -0.76 -8.73
N LYS A 150 3.87 -1.48 -7.88
CA LYS A 150 4.23 -2.86 -7.48
C LYS A 150 4.23 -3.84 -8.65
N SER A 151 3.42 -3.64 -9.69
CA SER A 151 3.40 -4.52 -10.88
C SER A 151 4.72 -4.52 -11.66
N TYR A 152 5.50 -3.44 -11.59
CA TYR A 152 6.83 -3.31 -12.21
C TYR A 152 7.97 -3.99 -11.43
N GLN A 153 7.69 -4.57 -10.25
CA GLN A 153 8.66 -5.33 -9.46
C GLN A 153 9.96 -4.55 -9.11
N VAL A 154 9.89 -3.23 -8.97
CA VAL A 154 11.04 -2.38 -8.59
C VAL A 154 11.17 -2.20 -7.07
N LYS A 155 12.33 -1.77 -6.59
CA LYS A 155 12.53 -1.31 -5.20
C LYS A 155 11.70 -0.04 -4.93
N ILE A 156 10.56 -0.23 -4.25
CA ILE A 156 9.68 0.86 -3.79
C ILE A 156 9.88 1.09 -2.29
N ASP A 157 10.14 2.34 -1.94
CA ASP A 157 10.03 2.90 -0.60
C ASP A 157 8.58 3.41 -0.39
N GLU A 158 7.84 2.70 0.45
CA GLU A 158 6.42 2.99 0.74
C GLU A 158 6.32 3.84 2.01
N ARG A 159 5.99 5.13 1.86
CA ARG A 159 5.92 6.13 2.94
C ARG A 159 4.47 6.44 3.29
N ASP A 160 3.93 5.74 4.28
CA ASP A 160 2.57 6.00 4.78
C ASP A 160 2.57 7.21 5.74
N ILE A 161 2.03 8.35 5.30
CA ILE A 161 2.02 9.60 6.07
C ILE A 161 1.05 9.60 7.26
N SER A 162 0.28 8.53 7.43
CA SER A 162 -0.57 8.28 8.61
C SER A 162 0.07 7.33 9.63
N MET A 163 1.16 6.64 9.25
CA MET A 163 1.96 5.84 10.18
C MET A 163 3.16 6.62 10.75
N ASP A 164 3.59 7.69 10.05
CA ASP A 164 4.72 8.53 10.47
C ASP A 164 4.55 10.01 10.06
N SER A 165 4.53 10.90 11.06
CA SER A 165 4.41 12.35 10.88
C SER A 165 5.65 13.00 10.25
N ALA A 166 6.82 12.34 10.29
CA ALA A 166 8.02 12.82 9.60
C ALA A 166 7.84 12.77 8.09
N PHE A 167 7.25 11.69 7.53
CA PHE A 167 6.94 11.62 6.09
C PHE A 167 5.96 12.70 5.65
N LYS A 168 4.98 13.07 6.50
CA LYS A 168 4.09 14.20 6.22
C LYS A 168 4.87 15.52 6.12
N LYS A 169 5.72 15.82 7.10
CA LYS A 169 6.54 17.05 7.15
C LYS A 169 7.51 17.10 5.96
N GLU A 170 8.19 15.99 5.68
CA GLU A 170 9.10 15.84 4.56
C GLU A 170 8.40 16.13 3.22
N LEU A 171 7.24 15.52 2.97
CA LEU A 171 6.46 15.77 1.75
C LEU A 171 6.01 17.23 1.62
N GLN A 172 5.56 17.84 2.74
CA GLN A 172 5.17 19.26 2.77
C GLN A 172 6.36 20.17 2.47
N ASN A 173 7.54 19.86 2.99
CA ASN A 173 8.78 20.62 2.76
C ASN A 173 9.29 20.46 1.32
N VAL A 174 9.27 19.24 0.77
CA VAL A 174 9.79 18.93 -0.57
C VAL A 174 8.94 19.53 -1.70
N LEU A 175 7.65 19.76 -1.45
CA LEU A 175 6.72 20.37 -2.43
C LEU A 175 6.36 21.84 -2.11
N ASP A 176 6.94 22.43 -1.06
CA ASP A 176 6.60 23.74 -0.48
C ASP A 176 5.08 23.97 -0.32
N GLN A 177 4.37 22.96 0.18
CA GLN A 177 2.90 22.93 0.24
C GLN A 177 2.38 22.41 1.57
N LYS A 178 1.56 23.23 2.25
CA LYS A 178 0.91 22.86 3.52
C LYS A 178 -0.14 21.76 3.34
N ASN A 179 -0.86 21.76 2.22
CA ASN A 179 -1.94 20.80 1.93
C ASN A 179 -1.65 20.05 0.62
N VAL A 180 -1.01 18.88 0.74
CA VAL A 180 -0.65 18.03 -0.40
C VAL A 180 -1.73 16.94 -0.59
N ASN A 181 -2.25 16.82 -1.82
CA ASN A 181 -3.14 15.71 -2.19
C ASN A 181 -2.34 14.41 -2.31
N LEU A 182 -2.92 13.27 -1.93
CA LEU A 182 -2.28 11.95 -2.00
C LEU A 182 -2.86 11.07 -3.11
N PRO A 183 -2.08 10.10 -3.64
CA PRO A 183 -0.66 9.84 -3.36
C PRO A 183 0.26 10.86 -4.05
N GLN A 184 1.55 10.85 -3.70
CA GLN A 184 2.60 11.54 -4.45
C GLN A 184 3.79 10.61 -4.68
N VAL A 185 4.34 10.65 -5.89
CA VAL A 185 5.39 9.71 -6.33
C VAL A 185 6.62 10.45 -6.83
N PHE A 186 7.78 9.93 -6.41
CA PHE A 186 9.10 10.33 -6.87
C PHE A 186 9.80 9.10 -7.47
N ILE A 187 10.52 9.28 -8.58
CA ILE A 187 11.33 8.23 -9.21
C ILE A 187 12.74 8.78 -9.37
N LYS A 188 13.74 8.08 -8.81
CA LYS A 188 15.16 8.48 -8.86
C LYS A 188 15.38 9.89 -8.30
N GLY A 189 14.73 10.21 -7.18
CA GLY A 189 14.69 11.52 -6.55
C GLY A 189 13.82 12.58 -7.24
N LYS A 190 13.48 12.43 -8.54
CA LYS A 190 12.63 13.41 -9.25
C LYS A 190 11.16 13.25 -8.89
N TYR A 191 10.48 14.35 -8.61
CA TYR A 191 9.01 14.38 -8.52
C TYR A 191 8.35 14.00 -9.85
N ILE A 192 7.31 13.18 -9.80
CA ILE A 192 6.53 12.72 -10.97
C ILE A 192 5.06 13.17 -10.87
N GLY A 193 4.52 13.22 -9.65
CA GLY A 193 3.14 13.62 -9.39
C GLY A 193 2.30 12.55 -8.70
N GLY A 194 0.98 12.78 -8.70
CA GLY A 194 0.02 11.91 -8.02
C GLY A 194 -0.59 10.82 -8.89
N SER A 195 -1.60 10.15 -8.32
CA SER A 195 -2.29 8.98 -8.90
C SER A 195 -2.61 9.11 -10.39
N GLU A 196 -3.19 10.23 -10.81
CA GLU A 196 -3.62 10.45 -12.19
C GLU A 196 -2.45 10.47 -13.20
N VAL A 197 -1.34 11.10 -12.85
CA VAL A 197 -0.13 11.11 -13.69
C VAL A 197 0.46 9.71 -13.79
N ILE A 198 0.44 8.94 -12.70
CA ILE A 198 0.94 7.56 -12.66
C ILE A 198 0.08 6.60 -13.49
N LYS A 199 -1.25 6.76 -13.51
CA LYS A 199 -2.16 6.04 -14.42
C LYS A 199 -1.81 6.32 -15.87
N GLN A 200 -1.75 7.61 -16.25
CA GLN A 200 -1.47 8.03 -17.62
C GLN A 200 -0.08 7.57 -18.11
N LEU A 201 0.97 7.68 -17.29
CA LEU A 201 2.31 7.18 -17.62
C LEU A 201 2.35 5.65 -17.75
N ASN A 202 1.54 4.91 -16.97
CA ASN A 202 1.39 3.46 -17.10
C ASN A 202 0.67 3.07 -18.40
N GLU A 203 -0.44 3.74 -18.72
CA GLU A 203 -1.24 3.50 -19.93
C GLU A 203 -0.46 3.80 -21.22
N MET A 204 0.26 4.93 -21.26
CA MET A 204 1.18 5.27 -22.36
C MET A 204 2.44 4.40 -22.39
N GLY A 205 2.72 3.63 -21.33
CA GLY A 205 3.93 2.83 -21.19
C GLY A 205 5.20 3.60 -20.81
N GLU A 206 5.16 4.93 -20.77
CA GLU A 206 6.28 5.81 -20.37
C GLU A 206 6.82 5.51 -18.97
N LEU A 207 5.96 5.08 -18.04
CA LEU A 207 6.35 4.69 -16.69
C LEU A 207 7.43 3.60 -16.70
N SER A 208 7.34 2.64 -17.63
CA SER A 208 8.37 1.61 -17.79
C SER A 208 9.75 2.22 -18.11
N LYS A 209 9.79 3.28 -18.93
CA LYS A 209 11.03 3.93 -19.37
C LYS A 209 11.72 4.68 -18.23
N LEU A 210 10.94 5.31 -17.35
CA LEU A 210 11.41 6.00 -16.14
C LEU A 210 12.03 5.01 -15.14
N LEU A 211 11.40 3.83 -14.97
CA LEU A 211 11.77 2.80 -14.02
C LEU A 211 13.00 1.95 -14.44
N ARG A 212 13.40 1.96 -15.72
CA ARG A 212 14.58 1.20 -16.21
C ARG A 212 15.85 1.47 -15.39
N GLY A 213 16.58 0.43 -15.04
CA GLY A 213 17.84 0.52 -14.28
C GLY A 213 17.66 0.73 -12.77
N LEU A 214 16.43 0.72 -12.24
CA LEU A 214 16.21 0.56 -10.81
C LEU A 214 16.42 -0.90 -10.38
N PRO A 215 16.83 -1.17 -9.11
CA PRO A 215 16.90 -2.52 -8.58
C PRO A 215 15.53 -3.20 -8.62
N LEU A 216 15.49 -4.43 -9.15
CA LEU A 216 14.30 -5.27 -9.15
C LEU A 216 14.17 -6.04 -7.83
N ARG A 217 12.93 -6.39 -7.44
CA ARG A 217 12.60 -7.35 -6.40
C ARG A 217 12.04 -8.62 -7.03
N PRO A 218 12.29 -9.81 -6.45
CA PRO A 218 11.71 -11.06 -6.95
C PRO A 218 10.17 -11.04 -7.03
N PRO A 219 9.56 -11.72 -8.01
CA PRO A 219 8.13 -12.01 -8.00
C PRO A 219 7.72 -12.68 -6.68
N GLY A 220 6.64 -12.19 -6.04
CA GLY A 220 6.17 -12.75 -4.77
C GLY A 220 7.05 -12.42 -3.55
N TYR A 221 8.06 -11.54 -3.67
CA TYR A 221 8.80 -11.04 -2.51
C TYR A 221 7.83 -10.49 -1.45
N MET A 222 8.03 -10.91 -0.20
CA MET A 222 7.50 -10.27 1.00
C MET A 222 8.65 -10.14 2.00
N CYS A 223 8.71 -9.03 2.75
CA CYS A 223 9.73 -8.84 3.77
C CYS A 223 9.48 -9.77 4.97
N GLU A 224 10.34 -10.78 5.13
CA GLU A 224 10.29 -11.78 6.21
C GLU A 224 10.14 -11.17 7.61
N GLY A 225 10.80 -10.03 7.88
CA GLY A 225 10.71 -9.36 9.19
C GLY A 225 9.42 -8.59 9.48
N CYS A 226 8.72 -8.03 8.47
CA CYS A 226 7.59 -7.12 8.70
C CYS A 226 6.33 -7.39 7.86
N GLY A 227 6.29 -8.46 7.05
CA GLY A 227 5.13 -8.76 6.18
C GLY A 227 4.75 -7.59 5.25
N ASP A 228 5.75 -6.90 4.71
CA ASP A 228 5.63 -5.66 3.92
C ASP A 228 4.94 -4.46 4.59
N MET A 229 4.62 -4.51 5.89
CA MET A 229 4.05 -3.38 6.65
C MET A 229 5.00 -2.17 6.81
N ARG A 230 6.27 -2.31 6.44
CA ARG A 230 7.37 -1.32 6.48
C ARG A 230 7.76 -0.78 7.85
N PHE A 231 6.93 -0.99 8.87
CA PHE A 231 7.18 -0.64 10.26
C PHE A 231 7.22 -1.88 11.15
N LEU A 232 7.90 -1.75 12.29
CA LEU A 232 7.93 -2.70 13.40
C LEU A 232 7.69 -1.94 14.72
N PRO A 233 7.16 -2.59 15.77
CA PRO A 233 7.21 -2.05 17.12
C PRO A 233 8.66 -1.77 17.54
N CYS A 234 8.90 -0.66 18.24
CA CYS A 234 10.22 -0.33 18.78
C CYS A 234 10.61 -1.29 19.91
N SER A 235 11.72 -2.01 19.74
CA SER A 235 12.26 -2.98 20.72
C SER A 235 12.89 -2.37 21.98
N HIS A 236 13.11 -1.05 22.01
CA HIS A 236 13.63 -0.35 23.20
C HIS A 236 12.51 0.12 24.15
N CYS A 237 11.24 0.08 23.72
CA CYS A 237 10.10 0.52 24.54
C CYS A 237 8.82 -0.29 24.30
N ASP A 238 8.92 -1.45 23.66
CA ASP A 238 7.82 -2.34 23.24
C ASP A 238 6.62 -1.61 22.58
N GLY A 239 6.91 -0.62 21.74
CA GLY A 239 5.89 0.23 21.11
C GLY A 239 5.14 1.22 22.03
N SER A 240 5.40 1.22 23.34
CA SER A 240 4.75 2.15 24.30
C SER A 240 5.20 3.61 24.16
N ARG A 241 6.27 3.86 23.40
CA ARG A 241 6.95 5.17 23.20
C ARG A 241 7.56 5.78 24.48
N LYS A 242 7.58 5.06 25.61
CA LYS A 242 8.16 5.51 26.88
C LYS A 242 9.01 4.42 27.50
N TYR A 243 9.96 4.82 28.33
CA TYR A 243 10.69 3.91 29.23
C TYR A 243 10.88 4.62 30.56
N PHE A 244 11.12 3.85 31.62
CA PHE A 244 11.56 4.40 32.89
C PHE A 244 13.09 4.48 32.88
N ASP A 245 13.61 5.67 33.12
CA ASP A 245 15.04 5.94 33.26
C ASP A 245 15.40 5.63 34.72
N GLU A 246 16.19 4.58 34.96
CA GLU A 246 16.56 4.15 36.32
C GLU A 246 17.66 5.04 36.93
N ASP A 247 18.54 5.64 36.11
CA ASP A 247 19.61 6.53 36.55
C ASP A 247 19.06 7.89 37.01
N GLU A 248 18.06 8.42 36.30
CA GLU A 248 17.38 9.68 36.65
C GLU A 248 16.08 9.49 37.47
N GLY A 249 15.59 8.25 37.60
CA GLY A 249 14.36 7.91 38.32
C GLY A 249 13.07 8.44 37.69
N GLN A 250 13.01 8.64 36.37
CA GLN A 250 11.87 9.32 35.72
C GLN A 250 11.42 8.72 34.37
N LEU A 251 10.17 9.01 33.98
CA LEU A 251 9.56 8.47 32.77
C LEU A 251 9.97 9.26 31.50
N ARG A 252 11.02 8.81 30.82
CA ARG A 252 11.50 9.35 29.54
C ARG A 252 10.62 8.89 28.36
N ARG A 253 10.78 9.58 27.21
CA ARG A 253 10.25 9.14 25.90
C ARG A 253 11.35 8.40 25.16
N CYS A 254 11.00 7.31 24.49
CA CYS A 254 11.92 6.58 23.63
C CYS A 254 12.43 7.48 22.48
N PRO A 255 13.76 7.61 22.26
CA PRO A 255 14.33 8.43 21.19
C PRO A 255 14.27 7.74 19.82
N ASP A 256 14.27 6.41 19.78
CA ASP A 256 14.49 5.62 18.56
C ASP A 256 13.24 5.46 17.68
N CYS A 257 12.06 5.82 18.20
CA CYS A 257 10.77 5.52 17.59
C CYS A 257 9.94 6.78 17.25
N ASN A 258 9.08 6.65 16.23
CA ASN A 258 8.17 7.71 15.82
C ASN A 258 7.01 7.93 16.80
N GLU A 259 6.06 8.82 16.48
CA GLU A 259 5.00 9.16 17.43
C GLU A 259 4.06 8.01 17.83
N ASN A 260 4.08 6.90 17.09
CA ASN A 260 3.26 5.71 17.31
C ASN A 260 4.03 4.56 17.97
N GLY A 261 5.27 4.79 18.43
CA GLY A 261 6.12 3.74 19.01
C GLY A 261 6.75 2.81 17.97
N LEU A 262 6.75 3.21 16.70
CA LEU A 262 7.20 2.37 15.58
C LEU A 262 8.59 2.79 15.08
N VAL A 263 9.31 1.80 14.54
CA VAL A 263 10.57 1.98 13.80
C VAL A 263 10.41 1.49 12.37
N ARG A 264 11.20 2.01 11.43
CA ARG A 264 11.24 1.50 10.04
C ARG A 264 11.87 0.11 10.00
N CYS A 265 11.34 -0.81 9.20
CA CYS A 265 11.88 -2.17 9.09
C CYS A 265 13.27 -2.16 8.41
N PRO A 266 14.36 -2.56 9.11
CA PRO A 266 15.71 -2.45 8.57
C PRO A 266 15.96 -3.36 7.36
N LEU A 267 15.21 -4.47 7.24
CA LEU A 267 15.36 -5.47 6.18
C LEU A 267 14.77 -5.04 4.82
N CYS A 268 13.87 -4.04 4.78
CA CYS A 268 13.20 -3.67 3.52
C CYS A 268 13.00 -2.16 3.29
N CYS A 269 13.37 -1.31 4.26
CA CYS A 269 13.37 0.16 4.14
C CYS A 269 14.79 0.76 4.02
N SER A 270 15.81 -0.09 3.98
CA SER A 270 17.15 0.20 3.45
C SER A 270 17.17 0.15 1.92
#